data_AF-A0A807ZLL1-F1
#
_entry.id   AF-A0A807ZLL1-F1
#
_cell.length_a   1.000
_cell.length_b   1.000
_cell.length_c   1.000
_cell.angle_alpha   90.00
_cell.angle_beta   90.00
_cell.angle_gamma   90.00
#
_symmetry.space_group_name_H-M   'P 1'
#
loop_
_entity.id
_entity.type
_entity.pdbx_description
1 polymer ?
#
loop_
_entity_poly.entity_id
_entity_poly.type
_entity_poly.pdbx_seq_one_letter_code
_entity_poly.pdbx_strand_id
1 'polypeptide(L)'
;MHPTPTQNILKLLEESLPPCFPRKRVHELTFGLVNPRTLANKDSEKTGPAGRFFVKREVWYQKAGFIEYVKGMLKDALMPEESAQ
;
A
#
# COMPACT_ATOMS: atom_id res chain seq x y z
N MET A 1 -17.00 -15.97 9.52
CA MET A 1 -16.84 -14.63 8.92
C MET A 1 -16.25 -14.79 7.54
N HIS A 2 -16.89 -14.24 6.51
CA HIS A 2 -16.30 -14.19 5.18
C HIS A 2 -15.24 -13.08 5.14
N PRO A 3 -14.07 -13.30 4.52
CA PRO A 3 -13.05 -12.27 4.42
C PRO A 3 -13.59 -11.10 3.60
N THR A 4 -13.38 -9.88 4.07
CA THR A 4 -13.83 -8.68 3.35
C THR A 4 -13.05 -8.53 2.04
N PRO A 5 -13.58 -7.80 1.04
CA PRO A 5 -12.85 -7.53 -0.19
C PRO A 5 -11.46 -6.93 0.08
N THR A 6 -11.37 -6.02 1.05
CA THR A 6 -10.11 -5.43 1.50
C THR A 6 -9.13 -6.47 2.04
N GLN A 7 -9.59 -7.40 2.86
CA GLN A 7 -8.74 -8.48 3.39
C GLN A 7 -8.22 -9.41 2.28
N ASN A 8 -9.05 -9.72 1.29
CA ASN A 8 -8.64 -10.53 0.14
C ASN A 8 -7.56 -9.83 -0.69
N ILE A 9 -7.69 -8.51 -0.94
CA ILE A 9 -6.68 -7.72 -1.65
C ILE A 9 -5.38 -7.65 -0.86
N LEU A 10 -5.43 -7.40 0.45
CA LEU A 10 -4.24 -7.36 1.30
C LEU A 10 -3.49 -8.68 1.29
N LYS A 11 -4.22 -9.80 1.42
CA LYS A 11 -3.63 -11.14 1.35
C LYS A 11 -3.00 -11.41 -0.01
N LEU A 12 -3.67 -11.03 -1.11
CA LEU A 12 -3.12 -11.16 -2.46
C LEU A 12 -1.82 -10.37 -2.62
N LEU A 13 -1.76 -9.13 -2.14
CA LEU A 13 -0.56 -8.30 -2.17
C LEU A 13 0.55 -8.89 -1.28
N GLU A 14 0.19 -9.47 -0.13
CA GLU A 14 1.13 -10.16 0.74
C GLU A 14 1.70 -11.43 0.10
N GLU A 15 0.97 -12.11 -0.78
CA GLU A 15 1.50 -13.29 -1.48
C GLU A 15 2.30 -12.90 -2.73
N SER A 16 1.88 -11.87 -3.46
CA SER A 16 2.46 -11.49 -4.76
C SER A 16 3.65 -10.55 -4.67
N LEU A 17 3.71 -9.68 -3.66
CA LEU A 17 4.77 -8.66 -3.59
C LEU A 17 6.12 -9.26 -3.18
N PRO A 18 7.22 -8.87 -3.87
CA PRO A 18 8.56 -9.26 -3.47
C PRO A 18 8.95 -8.58 -2.15
N PRO A 19 9.99 -9.08 -1.43
CA PRO A 19 10.43 -8.54 -0.13
C PRO A 19 10.74 -7.03 -0.16
N CYS A 20 11.29 -6.55 -1.27
CA CYS A 20 11.47 -5.14 -1.55
C CYS A 20 11.31 -4.85 -3.05
N PHE A 21 10.85 -3.64 -3.38
CA PHE A 21 10.63 -3.25 -4.77
C PHE A 21 10.76 -1.74 -4.96
N PRO A 22 11.11 -1.29 -6.18
CA PRO A 22 11.26 0.14 -6.46
C PRO A 22 9.90 0.80 -6.63
N ARG A 23 9.79 2.07 -6.19
CA ARG A 23 8.57 2.89 -6.32
C ARG A 23 8.00 2.90 -7.73
N LYS A 24 8.87 2.97 -8.75
CA LYS A 24 8.48 3.03 -10.16
C LYS A 24 7.67 1.83 -10.64
N ARG A 25 7.83 0.66 -10.00
CA ARG A 25 7.12 -0.59 -10.36
C ARG A 25 5.87 -0.86 -9.53
N VAL A 26 5.57 0.00 -8.55
CA VAL A 26 4.40 -0.20 -7.66
C VAL A 26 3.10 -0.33 -8.46
N HIS A 27 2.94 0.44 -9.53
CA HIS A 27 1.73 0.39 -10.36
C HIS A 27 1.48 -1.02 -10.92
N GLU A 28 2.51 -1.64 -11.49
CA GLU A 28 2.44 -3.01 -12.03
C GLU A 28 2.22 -4.03 -10.91
N LEU A 29 3.00 -3.91 -9.83
CA LEU A 29 2.99 -4.85 -8.70
C LEU A 29 1.69 -4.84 -7.91
N THR A 30 0.92 -3.75 -7.97
CA THR A 30 -0.35 -3.60 -7.26
C THR A 30 -1.56 -3.65 -8.20
N PHE A 31 -1.39 -4.16 -9.42
CA PHE A 31 -2.47 -4.26 -10.42
C PHE A 31 -3.17 -2.93 -10.72
N GLY A 32 -2.42 -1.81 -10.67
CA GLY A 32 -2.94 -0.47 -10.88
C GLY A 32 -3.56 0.20 -9.66
N LEU A 33 -3.59 -0.46 -8.49
CA LEU A 33 -4.17 0.08 -7.26
C LEU A 33 -3.44 1.33 -6.77
N VAL A 34 -2.11 1.36 -6.88
CA VAL A 34 -1.30 2.46 -6.34
C VAL A 34 -0.45 3.11 -7.42
N ASN A 35 -0.57 4.43 -7.53
CA ASN A 35 0.18 5.22 -8.51
C ASN A 35 1.55 5.68 -7.94
N PRO A 36 2.67 5.45 -8.66
CA PRO A 36 4.00 5.88 -8.23
C PRO A 36 4.14 7.39 -8.06
N ARG A 37 3.40 8.20 -8.83
CA ARG A 37 3.38 9.66 -8.68
C ARG A 37 2.73 10.06 -7.36
N THR A 38 1.61 9.44 -7.00
CA THR A 38 0.93 9.69 -5.73
C THR A 38 1.85 9.34 -4.56
N LEU A 39 2.56 8.20 -4.66
CA LEU A 39 3.54 7.82 -3.65
C LEU A 39 4.70 8.80 -3.54
N ALA A 40 5.16 9.40 -4.64
CA ALA A 40 6.20 10.43 -4.59
C ALA A 40 5.76 11.68 -3.81
N ASN A 41 4.49 12.09 -3.95
CA ASN A 41 3.92 13.19 -3.18
C ASN A 41 3.80 12.82 -1.70
N LYS A 42 3.24 11.63 -1.41
CA LYS A 42 3.09 11.12 -0.03
C LYS A 42 4.44 10.93 0.66
N ASP A 43 5.45 10.53 -0.09
CA ASP A 43 6.82 10.45 0.38
C ASP A 43 7.35 11.82 0.84
N SER A 44 7.06 12.86 0.05
CA SER A 44 7.46 14.23 0.35
C SER A 44 6.68 14.81 1.55
N GLU A 45 5.41 14.44 1.68
CA GLU A 45 4.53 14.78 2.81
C GLU A 45 4.83 13.98 4.09
N LYS A 46 5.79 13.03 4.06
CA LYS A 46 6.08 12.08 5.16
C LYS A 46 4.88 11.21 5.56
N THR A 47 3.91 11.04 4.67
CA THR A 47 2.72 10.19 4.85
C THR A 47 2.75 8.95 3.96
N GLY A 48 3.89 8.64 3.33
CA GLY A 48 4.09 7.46 2.49
C GLY A 48 4.46 6.19 3.28
N PRO A 49 4.80 5.09 2.57
CA PRO A 49 5.20 3.83 3.17
C PRO A 49 6.41 3.96 4.11
N ALA A 50 6.32 3.32 5.28
CA ALA A 50 7.42 3.24 6.23
C ALA A 50 8.54 2.32 5.71
N GLY A 51 9.76 2.50 6.22
CA GLY A 51 10.90 1.65 5.85
C GLY A 51 11.39 1.84 4.41
N ARG A 52 11.11 2.99 3.79
CA ARG A 52 11.66 3.33 2.48
C ARG A 52 13.18 3.50 2.56
N PHE A 53 13.88 3.08 1.51
CA PHE A 53 15.32 3.20 1.39
C PHE A 53 15.72 3.57 -0.03
N PHE A 54 16.96 3.99 -0.21
CA PHE A 54 17.48 4.41 -1.51
C PHE A 54 18.46 3.38 -2.05
N VAL A 55 18.26 2.98 -3.30
CA VAL A 55 19.26 2.22 -4.08
C VAL A 55 19.74 3.13 -5.20
N LYS A 56 20.97 3.64 -5.07
CA LYS A 56 21.50 4.69 -5.94
C LYS A 56 20.60 5.94 -5.94
N ARG A 57 19.88 6.19 -7.04
CA ARG A 57 18.98 7.35 -7.22
C ARG A 57 17.50 6.96 -7.20
N GLU A 58 17.20 5.72 -6.81
CA GLU A 58 15.83 5.17 -6.81
C GLU A 58 15.33 4.96 -5.38
N VAL A 59 14.05 5.27 -5.17
CA VAL A 59 13.33 4.97 -3.92
C VAL A 59 12.78 3.56 -3.98
N TRP A 60 13.01 2.80 -2.92
CA TRP A 60 12.56 1.44 -2.73
C TRP A 60 11.74 1.32 -1.46
N TYR A 61 10.79 0.39 -1.46
CA TYR A 61 9.96 0.07 -0.31
C TYR A 61 10.22 -1.34 0.16
N GLN A 62 10.12 -1.53 1.48
CA GLN A 62 9.98 -2.84 2.07
C GLN A 62 8.52 -3.27 2.01
N LYS A 63 8.30 -4.56 1.76
CA LYS A 63 6.98 -5.17 1.68
C LYS A 63 6.12 -4.89 2.92
N ALA A 64 6.67 -5.10 4.12
CA ALA A 64 5.95 -4.91 5.37
C ALA A 64 5.42 -3.47 5.52
N GLY A 65 6.30 -2.47 5.39
CA GLY A 65 5.91 -1.06 5.52
C GLY A 65 4.98 -0.59 4.40
N PHE A 66 5.06 -1.19 3.21
CA PHE A 66 4.12 -0.92 2.13
C PHE A 66 2.73 -1.51 2.39
N ILE A 67 2.64 -2.74 2.88
CA ILE A 67 1.37 -3.40 3.19
C ILE A 67 0.65 -2.64 4.31
N GLU A 68 1.35 -2.21 5.35
CA GLU A 68 0.77 -1.38 6.41
C GLU A 68 0.20 -0.07 5.86
N TYR A 69 0.92 0.57 4.95
CA TYR A 69 0.45 1.77 4.27
C TYR A 69 -0.81 1.53 3.44
N VAL A 70 -0.85 0.46 2.64
CA VAL A 70 -2.02 0.08 1.85
C VAL A 70 -3.21 -0.27 2.75
N LYS A 71 -2.97 -0.94 3.87
CA LYS A 71 -4.01 -1.26 4.86
C LYS A 71 -4.68 0.00 5.43
N GLY A 72 -3.93 1.08 5.64
CA GLY A 72 -4.50 2.37 6.05
C GLY A 72 -5.27 3.11 4.94
N MET A 73 -5.01 2.77 3.67
CA MET A 73 -5.66 3.37 2.50
C MET A 73 -6.97 2.66 2.15
N LEU A 74 -7.01 1.34 2.27
CA LEU A 74 -8.18 0.55 1.92
C LEU A 74 -9.28 0.74 2.98
N LYS A 75 -10.49 1.03 2.51
CA LYS A 75 -11.70 1.11 3.32
C LYS A 75 -12.77 0.23 2.68
N ASP A 76 -13.44 -0.59 3.47
CA ASP A 76 -14.58 -1.37 2.97
C ASP A 76 -15.76 -0.42 2.74
N ALA A 77 -16.33 -0.45 1.52
CA ALA A 77 -17.45 0.42 1.12
C ALA A 77 -18.79 0.05 1.80
N LEU A 78 -18.82 -0.99 2.65
CA LEU A 78 -20.01 -1.52 3.33
C LEU A 78 -19.79 -1.72 4.83
N MET A 79 -19.33 -0.67 5.51
CA MET A 79 -19.81 -0.38 6.85
C MET A 79 -20.28 1.07 6.84
N PRO A 80 -21.60 1.34 6.81
CA PRO A 80 -22.07 2.64 7.24
C PRO A 80 -21.54 2.86 8.66
N GLU A 81 -21.02 4.06 8.87
CA GLU A 81 -20.74 4.65 10.18
C GLU A 81 -21.78 4.16 11.20
N GLU A 82 -21.40 3.28 12.13
CA GLU A 82 -22.07 3.31 13.44
C GLU A 82 -21.63 4.62 14.10
N SER A 83 -22.42 5.62 13.72
CA SER A 83 -22.50 6.92 14.34
C SER A 83 -22.90 6.71 15.79
N ALA A 84 -22.17 7.36 16.69
CA ALA A 84 -22.55 7.69 18.06
C ALA A 84 -22.67 6.53 19.06
N GLN A 85 -21.75 6.54 20.03
CA GLN A 85 -22.17 6.72 21.42
C GLN A 85 -21.17 7.57 22.18
#